data_AF-A0A847VVQ2-F1
#
_entry.id   AF-A0A847VVQ2-F1
#
_cell.length_a   1.000
_cell.length_b   1.000
_cell.length_c   1.000
_cell.angle_alpha   90.00
_cell.angle_beta   90.00
_cell.angle_gamma   90.00
#
_symmetry.space_group_name_H-M   'P 1'
#
loop_
_entity.id
_entity.type
_entity.pdbx_description
1 polymer ?
#
loop_
_entity_poly.entity_id
_entity_poly.type
_entity_poly.pdbx_seq_one_letter_code
_entity_poly.pdbx_strand_id
1 'polypeptide(L)'
;MKKFSFYFLLFSIFFILGIGCSLQKNLPNINLSLPIDIKIEAETPKEIIIKNENIKDCQTDLFCFEKAADTCQLAKVKNSYTINNLGINLNFNDHYEIKGLVGEKCLFYMKTNTLTAKYSKEIKTLLLNQGMTEKQIQEYENVGNKEAEINYNGKDGYCFFDYTTDLKNLINHWSNNDYSSLSITDVAQCFGDLFAEQNNKQ
;
A
#
# COMPACT_ATOMS: atom_id res chain seq x y z
N MET A 1 -15.70 3.85 9.51
CA MET A 1 -15.95 4.73 8.33
C MET A 1 -14.88 5.82 8.26
N LYS A 2 -13.76 5.53 7.58
CA LYS A 2 -12.83 6.54 7.05
C LYS A 2 -12.62 6.17 5.59
N LYS A 3 -13.23 6.96 4.70
CA LYS A 3 -13.16 6.74 3.25
C LYS A 3 -11.72 6.94 2.81
N PHE A 4 -11.18 5.93 2.13
CA PHE A 4 -9.94 6.01 1.36
C PHE A 4 -9.87 7.34 0.62
N SER A 5 -8.78 8.07 0.81
CA SER A 5 -8.48 9.33 0.14
C SER A 5 -8.07 9.08 -1.32
N PHE A 6 -8.90 8.37 -2.09
CA PHE A 6 -8.79 8.23 -3.56
C PHE A 6 -9.25 9.49 -4.31
N TYR A 7 -9.61 10.52 -3.54
CA TYR A 7 -10.12 11.79 -4.03
C TYR A 7 -9.10 12.57 -4.88
N PHE A 8 -7.79 12.27 -4.83
CA PHE A 8 -6.78 13.03 -5.58
C PHE A 8 -6.77 12.76 -7.10
N LEU A 9 -7.15 11.56 -7.56
CA LEU A 9 -7.34 11.30 -8.99
C LEU A 9 -8.62 11.96 -9.55
N LEU A 10 -9.57 12.32 -8.68
CA LEU A 10 -10.80 13.04 -9.04
C LEU A 10 -10.69 14.56 -8.81
N PHE A 11 -9.81 15.02 -7.92
CA PHE A 11 -9.71 16.44 -7.53
C PHE A 11 -8.91 17.31 -8.48
N SER A 12 -8.03 16.74 -9.31
CA SER A 12 -7.35 17.50 -10.37
C SER A 12 -8.31 18.05 -11.44
N ILE A 13 -9.59 17.63 -11.43
CA ILE A 13 -10.65 18.19 -12.28
C ILE A 13 -11.41 19.35 -11.58
N PHE A 14 -11.34 19.48 -10.25
CA PHE A 14 -12.21 20.41 -9.49
C PHE A 14 -11.49 21.54 -8.72
N PHE A 15 -10.15 21.55 -8.64
CA PHE A 15 -9.40 22.53 -7.81
C PHE A 15 -8.94 23.82 -8.53
N ILE A 16 -9.70 24.33 -9.51
CA ILE A 16 -9.49 25.68 -10.10
C ILE A 16 -10.46 26.74 -9.52
N LEU A 17 -11.15 26.44 -8.42
CA LEU A 17 -11.97 27.45 -7.72
C LEU A 17 -11.50 27.57 -6.28
N GLY A 18 -10.79 28.67 -6.03
CA GLY A 18 -10.05 28.94 -4.80
C GLY A 18 -10.91 29.08 -3.56
N ILE A 19 -10.21 29.08 -2.42
CA ILE A 19 -10.21 30.10 -1.36
C ILE A 19 -9.20 29.60 -0.33
N GLY A 20 -8.15 30.38 -0.13
CA GLY A 20 -7.22 30.18 0.97
C GLY A 20 -7.87 30.54 2.30
N CYS A 21 -7.42 29.90 3.37
CA CYS A 21 -7.44 30.50 4.69
C CYS A 21 -6.40 29.82 5.59
N SER A 22 -5.41 30.62 5.98
CA SER A 22 -4.41 30.37 7.00
C SER A 22 -5.07 30.18 8.38
N LEU A 23 -4.55 29.27 9.21
CA LEU A 23 -4.77 29.34 10.65
C LEU A 23 -3.66 28.63 11.44
N GLN A 24 -2.78 29.47 11.97
CA GLN A 24 -1.73 29.21 12.95
C GLN A 24 -2.35 29.26 14.36
N LYS A 25 -2.20 28.20 15.18
CA LYS A 25 -2.44 28.26 16.64
C LYS A 25 -1.49 27.35 17.43
N ASN A 26 -0.55 28.02 18.10
CA ASN A 26 0.04 27.79 19.44
C ASN A 26 -0.10 26.41 20.10
N LEU A 27 1.05 25.74 20.31
CA LEU A 27 1.23 24.69 21.31
C LEU A 27 1.61 25.30 22.68
N PRO A 28 1.10 24.76 23.81
CA PRO A 28 1.67 25.00 25.12
C PRO A 28 2.91 24.12 25.38
N ASN A 29 3.93 24.76 25.93
CA ASN A 29 5.22 24.23 26.32
C ASN A 29 5.09 23.40 27.61
N ILE A 30 5.31 22.08 27.54
CA ILE A 30 5.37 21.23 28.73
C ILE A 30 6.80 20.69 28.84
N ASN A 31 7.57 21.31 29.73
CA ASN A 31 8.81 20.77 30.25
C ASN A 31 8.49 19.57 31.15
N LEU A 32 8.90 18.38 30.73
CA LEU A 32 8.95 17.21 31.59
C LEU A 32 10.40 16.73 31.68
N SER A 33 11.10 17.20 32.72
CA SER A 33 12.43 16.71 33.08
C SER A 33 12.31 15.33 33.74
N LEU A 34 12.81 14.29 33.09
CA LEU A 34 13.10 12.99 33.71
C LEU A 34 14.62 12.84 33.83
N PRO A 35 15.16 12.60 35.04
CA PRO A 35 16.60 12.44 35.25
C PRO A 35 16.94 10.95 35.20
N ILE A 36 17.37 10.43 34.06
CA ILE A 36 18.12 9.17 34.01
C ILE A 36 19.15 9.28 32.89
N ASP A 37 20.40 9.54 33.28
CA ASP A 37 21.58 9.39 32.42
C ASP A 37 21.75 7.92 32.03
N ILE A 38 21.12 7.51 30.94
CA ILE A 38 21.48 6.27 30.24
C ILE A 38 22.39 6.69 29.10
N LYS A 39 23.71 6.53 29.32
CA LYS A 39 24.68 6.49 28.22
C LYS A 39 24.36 5.27 27.36
N ILE A 40 23.56 5.48 26.32
CA ILE A 40 23.46 4.53 25.22
C ILE A 40 24.66 4.83 24.32
N GLU A 41 25.74 4.07 24.51
CA GLU A 41 26.77 3.96 23.49
C GLU A 41 26.09 3.46 22.22
N ALA A 42 26.09 4.31 21.20
CA ALA A 42 25.57 4.03 19.88
C ALA A 42 26.50 3.04 19.19
N GLU A 43 26.40 1.75 19.55
CA GLU A 43 26.80 0.69 18.64
C GLU A 43 25.72 0.59 17.56
N THR A 44 26.08 1.00 16.36
CA THR A 44 25.31 0.77 15.13
C THR A 44 24.78 -0.66 15.13
N PRO A 45 23.46 -0.91 14.93
CA PRO A 45 22.94 -2.26 14.87
C PRO A 45 23.72 -3.03 13.81
N LYS A 46 24.45 -4.05 14.26
CA LYS A 46 25.03 -5.08 13.40
C LYS A 46 23.92 -5.52 12.45
N GLU A 47 24.21 -5.40 11.15
CA GLU A 47 23.50 -6.03 10.07
C GLU A 47 23.03 -7.42 10.52
N ILE A 48 21.72 -7.58 10.74
CA ILE A 48 21.14 -8.89 11.05
C ILE A 48 21.22 -9.67 9.74
N ILE A 49 22.35 -10.34 9.52
CA ILE A 49 22.50 -11.32 8.45
C ILE A 49 21.61 -12.50 8.84
N ILE A 50 20.35 -12.48 8.36
CA ILE A 50 19.47 -13.64 8.42
C ILE A 50 20.09 -14.72 7.53
N LYS A 51 20.80 -15.66 8.15
CA LYS A 51 21.35 -16.86 7.52
C LYS A 51 20.22 -17.61 6.83
N ASN A 52 20.18 -17.54 5.51
CA ASN A 52 19.62 -18.51 4.55
C ASN A 52 18.65 -19.57 5.14
N GLU A 53 17.56 -19.10 5.73
CA GLU A 53 16.42 -19.93 6.05
C GLU A 53 15.72 -20.26 4.73
N ASN A 54 15.16 -21.46 4.60
CA ASN A 54 14.43 -21.89 3.41
C ASN A 54 13.19 -21.01 3.21
N ILE A 55 13.33 -19.91 2.48
CA ILE A 55 12.20 -19.06 2.08
C ILE A 55 11.26 -19.91 1.24
N LYS A 56 10.02 -20.07 1.72
CA LYS A 56 8.99 -20.82 1.01
C LYS A 56 8.55 -20.02 -0.23
N ASP A 57 8.81 -20.55 -1.42
CA ASP A 57 8.34 -19.94 -2.68
C ASP A 57 6.93 -20.43 -2.99
N CYS A 58 5.94 -19.58 -2.79
CA CYS A 58 4.54 -19.88 -3.09
C CYS A 58 4.14 -19.55 -4.53
N GLN A 59 5.07 -19.06 -5.37
CA GLN A 59 4.81 -18.65 -6.75
C GLN A 59 3.62 -17.70 -6.85
N THR A 60 2.43 -18.16 -7.24
CA THR A 60 1.19 -17.37 -7.32
C THR A 60 0.07 -17.90 -6.43
N ASP A 61 0.35 -18.87 -5.56
CA ASP A 61 -0.61 -19.50 -4.66
C ASP A 61 -0.74 -18.69 -3.36
N LEU A 62 -1.80 -17.86 -3.27
CA LEU A 62 -2.09 -17.10 -2.07
C LEU A 62 -2.47 -17.99 -0.86
N PHE A 63 -3.04 -19.18 -1.06
CA PHE A 63 -3.31 -20.11 0.05
C PHE A 63 -2.02 -20.70 0.64
N CYS A 64 -1.03 -20.98 -0.21
CA CYS A 64 0.32 -21.36 0.25
C CYS A 64 0.94 -20.27 1.13
N PHE A 65 0.76 -19.01 0.72
CA PHE A 65 1.31 -17.83 1.37
C PHE A 65 0.57 -17.49 2.68
N GLU A 66 -0.76 -17.59 2.68
CA GLU A 66 -1.60 -17.46 3.87
C GLU A 66 -1.20 -18.45 4.97
N LYS A 67 -0.95 -19.72 4.61
CA LYS A 67 -0.46 -20.73 5.56
C LYS A 67 0.88 -20.37 6.18
N ALA A 68 1.75 -19.69 5.44
CA ALA A 68 3.02 -19.20 5.98
C ALA A 68 2.80 -18.00 6.93
N ALA A 69 1.80 -17.16 6.66
CA ALA A 69 1.46 -16.02 7.52
C ALA A 69 1.00 -16.44 8.93
N ASP A 70 0.33 -17.59 9.05
CA ASP A 70 -0.17 -18.14 10.33
C ASP A 70 0.91 -18.19 11.41
N THR A 71 2.14 -18.53 11.01
CA THR A 71 3.32 -18.65 11.89
C THR A 71 4.40 -17.62 11.58
N CYS A 72 4.09 -16.61 10.76
CA CYS A 72 5.06 -15.66 10.23
C CYS A 72 6.31 -16.35 9.62
N GLN A 73 6.13 -17.47 8.94
CA GLN A 73 7.20 -18.22 8.29
C GLN A 73 7.70 -17.45 7.06
N LEU A 74 9.02 -17.44 6.84
CA LEU A 74 9.62 -16.86 5.63
C LEU A 74 8.98 -17.44 4.36
N ALA A 75 8.36 -16.57 3.57
CA ALA A 75 7.71 -16.96 2.33
C ALA A 75 7.67 -15.79 1.35
N LYS A 76 7.47 -16.09 0.06
CA LYS A 76 7.27 -15.10 -0.99
C LYS A 76 6.18 -15.53 -1.97
N VAL A 77 5.48 -14.56 -2.55
CA VAL A 77 4.44 -14.78 -3.57
C VAL A 77 4.40 -13.60 -4.54
N LYS A 78 4.06 -13.89 -5.79
CA LYS A 78 3.69 -12.91 -6.81
C LYS A 78 2.18 -12.93 -6.96
N ASN A 79 1.56 -11.77 -6.91
CA ASN A 79 0.11 -11.66 -6.97
C ASN A 79 -0.29 -10.72 -8.09
N SER A 80 -1.21 -11.16 -8.95
CA SER A 80 -1.79 -10.32 -10.00
C SER A 80 -3.30 -10.27 -9.83
N TYR A 81 -3.84 -9.06 -9.68
CA TYR A 81 -5.25 -8.86 -9.39
C TYR A 81 -5.75 -7.57 -10.04
N THR A 82 -7.06 -7.48 -10.21
CA THR A 82 -7.72 -6.31 -10.76
C THR A 82 -8.72 -5.77 -9.75
N ILE A 83 -8.60 -4.49 -9.42
CA ILE A 83 -9.63 -3.75 -8.68
C ILE A 83 -10.42 -2.92 -9.69
N ASN A 84 -11.74 -3.12 -9.76
CA ASN A 84 -12.62 -2.22 -10.49
C ASN A 84 -13.09 -1.11 -9.56
N ASN A 85 -12.73 0.13 -9.86
CA ASN A 85 -13.20 1.31 -9.14
C ASN A 85 -13.94 2.23 -10.10
N LEU A 86 -15.25 2.35 -9.95
CA LEU A 86 -16.12 3.19 -10.78
C LEU A 86 -15.92 2.96 -12.29
N GLY A 87 -15.71 1.71 -12.70
CA GLY A 87 -15.48 1.35 -14.09
C GLY A 87 -14.09 1.67 -14.63
N ILE A 88 -13.11 1.94 -13.75
CA ILE A 88 -11.69 1.89 -14.05
C ILE A 88 -11.12 0.59 -13.47
N ASN A 89 -10.55 -0.24 -14.34
CA ASN A 89 -9.82 -1.44 -13.98
C ASN A 89 -8.37 -1.07 -13.65
N LEU A 90 -8.02 -1.20 -12.37
CA LEU A 90 -6.66 -1.08 -11.85
C LEU A 90 -6.05 -2.48 -11.78
N ASN A 91 -5.07 -2.77 -12.64
CA ASN A 91 -4.43 -4.08 -12.73
C ASN A 91 -3.07 -4.02 -12.06
N PHE A 92 -2.94 -4.76 -10.97
CA PHE A 92 -1.74 -4.86 -10.16
C PHE A 92 -0.96 -6.12 -10.50
N ASN A 93 0.35 -6.01 -10.43
CA ASN A 93 1.29 -7.12 -10.36
C ASN A 93 2.26 -6.80 -9.23
N ASP A 94 2.05 -7.47 -8.10
CA ASP A 94 2.75 -7.20 -6.87
C ASP A 94 3.64 -8.39 -6.49
N HIS A 95 4.65 -8.12 -5.69
CA HIS A 95 5.53 -9.10 -5.06
C HIS A 95 5.48 -8.89 -3.55
N TYR A 96 5.18 -9.97 -2.83
CA TYR A 96 5.03 -9.96 -1.39
C TYR A 96 6.00 -10.94 -0.74
N GLU A 97 6.49 -10.57 0.45
CA GLU A 97 7.30 -11.45 1.28
C GLU A 97 6.91 -11.36 2.75
N ILE A 98 6.88 -12.51 3.43
CA ILE A 98 6.93 -12.58 4.88
C ILE A 98 8.41 -12.69 5.25
N LYS A 99 8.91 -11.68 5.96
CA LYS A 99 10.33 -11.57 6.35
C LYS A 99 10.62 -12.14 7.73
N GLY A 100 9.62 -12.78 8.35
CA GLY A 100 9.77 -13.43 9.64
C GLY A 100 9.39 -12.52 10.80
N LEU A 101 9.69 -12.98 12.01
CA LEU A 101 9.47 -12.23 13.23
C LEU A 101 10.60 -11.24 13.48
N VAL A 102 10.25 -10.01 13.83
CA VAL A 102 11.16 -9.00 14.39
C VAL A 102 10.65 -8.67 15.78
N GLY A 103 11.29 -9.24 16.80
CA GLY A 103 10.69 -9.31 18.13
C GLY A 103 9.44 -10.18 18.11
N GLU A 104 8.31 -9.64 18.57
CA GLU A 104 7.01 -10.33 18.56
C GLU A 104 6.15 -9.98 17.34
N LYS A 105 6.62 -9.08 16.46
CA LYS A 105 5.84 -8.60 15.31
C LYS A 105 6.20 -9.34 14.04
N CYS A 106 5.21 -9.62 13.21
CA CYS A 106 5.44 -10.20 11.90
C CYS A 106 5.80 -9.10 10.88
N LEU A 107 6.97 -9.22 10.24
CA LEU A 107 7.42 -8.30 9.22
C LEU A 107 6.96 -8.77 7.84
N PHE A 108 6.16 -7.95 7.20
CA PHE A 108 5.68 -8.14 5.84
C PHE A 108 6.31 -7.10 4.90
N TYR A 109 6.76 -7.54 3.73
CA TYR A 109 7.25 -6.68 2.67
C TYR A 109 6.32 -6.76 1.47
N MET A 110 6.07 -5.61 0.84
CA MET A 110 5.32 -5.55 -0.41
C MET A 110 5.96 -4.58 -1.40
N LYS A 111 5.91 -4.96 -2.66
CA LYS A 111 6.36 -4.15 -3.78
C LYS A 111 5.35 -4.23 -4.91
N THR A 112 4.96 -3.07 -5.44
CA THR A 112 4.19 -3.02 -6.68
C THR A 112 5.15 -3.03 -7.85
N ASN A 113 5.18 -4.13 -8.60
CA ASN A 113 6.03 -4.21 -9.79
C ASN A 113 5.42 -3.35 -10.90
N THR A 114 4.13 -3.53 -11.14
CA THR A 114 3.38 -2.75 -12.12
C THR A 114 1.94 -2.56 -11.68
N LEU A 115 1.44 -1.34 -11.82
CA LEU A 115 0.05 -0.94 -11.79
C LEU A 115 -0.29 -0.31 -13.14
N THR A 116 -1.41 -0.73 -13.72
CA THR A 116 -1.98 -0.08 -14.90
C THR A 116 -3.44 0.26 -14.69
N ALA A 117 -3.87 1.39 -15.24
CA ALA A 117 -5.25 1.85 -15.23
C ALA A 117 -5.84 1.77 -16.64
N LYS A 118 -7.00 1.14 -16.78
CA LYS A 118 -7.77 1.09 -18.03
C LYS A 118 -9.25 1.26 -17.74
N TYR A 119 -9.97 1.98 -18.58
CA TYR A 119 -11.42 2.00 -18.49
C TYR A 119 -12.00 0.63 -18.81
N SER A 120 -13.04 0.24 -18.08
CA SER A 120 -13.83 -0.94 -18.36
C SER A 120 -14.56 -0.76 -19.69
N LYS A 121 -15.01 -1.87 -20.29
CA LYS A 121 -15.72 -1.83 -21.57
C LYS A 121 -16.99 -0.99 -21.49
N GLU A 122 -17.68 -1.05 -20.37
CA GLU A 122 -18.92 -0.33 -20.09
C GLU A 122 -18.66 1.19 -20.09
N ILE A 123 -17.60 1.63 -19.40
CA ILE A 123 -17.22 3.04 -19.38
C ILE A 123 -16.72 3.50 -20.74
N LYS A 124 -15.90 2.72 -21.44
CA LYS A 124 -15.48 3.08 -22.81
C LYS A 124 -16.69 3.30 -23.73
N THR A 125 -17.65 2.39 -23.69
CA THR A 125 -18.89 2.51 -24.49
C THR A 125 -19.68 3.76 -24.11
N LEU A 126 -19.79 4.07 -22.81
CA LEU A 126 -20.47 5.28 -22.35
C LEU A 126 -19.77 6.56 -22.83
N LEU A 127 -18.43 6.65 -22.71
CA LEU A 127 -17.66 7.81 -23.12
C LEU A 127 -17.72 8.04 -24.63
N LEU A 128 -17.67 6.97 -25.43
CA LEU A 128 -17.88 7.04 -26.88
C LEU A 128 -19.27 7.60 -27.22
N ASN A 129 -20.31 7.12 -26.53
CA ASN A 129 -21.68 7.62 -26.70
C ASN A 129 -21.83 9.09 -26.27
N GLN A 130 -20.96 9.58 -25.39
CA GLN A 130 -20.88 10.99 -24.98
C GLN A 130 -20.05 11.85 -25.95
N GLY A 131 -19.59 11.28 -27.07
CA GLY A 131 -18.87 11.99 -28.12
C GLY A 131 -17.36 12.03 -27.95
N MET A 132 -16.79 11.31 -26.98
CA MET A 132 -15.34 11.13 -26.93
C MET A 132 -14.88 10.21 -28.06
N THR A 133 -13.69 10.47 -28.57
CA THR A 133 -13.01 9.57 -29.50
C THR A 133 -12.18 8.54 -28.74
N GLU A 134 -11.92 7.39 -29.36
CA GLU A 134 -10.99 6.37 -28.81
C GLU A 134 -9.62 6.96 -28.46
N LYS A 135 -9.13 7.90 -29.29
CA LYS A 135 -7.86 8.57 -29.04
C LYS A 135 -7.89 9.38 -27.73
N GLN A 136 -8.95 10.13 -27.48
CA GLN A 136 -9.09 10.89 -26.23
C GLN A 136 -9.18 9.94 -25.03
N ILE A 137 -9.96 8.86 -25.14
CA ILE A 137 -10.05 7.83 -24.08
C ILE A 137 -8.66 7.26 -23.77
N GLN A 138 -7.90 6.91 -24.80
CA GLN A 138 -6.53 6.40 -24.66
C GLN A 138 -5.59 7.44 -24.03
N GLU A 139 -5.72 8.73 -24.37
CA GLU A 139 -4.94 9.80 -23.75
C GLU A 139 -5.21 9.89 -22.24
N TYR A 140 -6.46 9.77 -21.80
CA TYR A 140 -6.79 9.72 -20.37
C TYR A 140 -6.24 8.46 -19.68
N GLU A 141 -6.33 7.29 -20.32
CA GLU A 141 -5.69 6.07 -19.82
C GLU A 141 -4.18 6.25 -19.68
N ASN A 142 -3.52 6.89 -20.66
CA ASN A 142 -2.08 7.14 -20.61
C ASN A 142 -1.70 8.09 -19.46
N VAL A 143 -2.49 9.14 -19.20
CA VAL A 143 -2.28 10.02 -18.04
C VAL A 143 -2.39 9.23 -16.74
N GLY A 144 -3.45 8.41 -16.59
CA GLY A 144 -3.61 7.56 -15.41
C GLY A 144 -2.47 6.55 -15.23
N ASN A 145 -1.98 5.96 -16.31
CA ASN A 145 -0.85 5.04 -16.28
C ASN A 145 0.47 5.75 -15.93
N LYS A 146 0.66 7.01 -16.34
CA LYS A 146 1.82 7.80 -15.96
C LYS A 146 1.82 8.14 -14.45
N GLU A 147 0.65 8.46 -13.90
CA GLU A 147 0.50 8.62 -12.46
C GLU A 147 0.74 7.31 -11.69
N ALA A 148 0.27 6.18 -12.24
CA ALA A 148 0.57 4.86 -11.67
C ALA A 148 2.08 4.57 -11.68
N GLU A 149 2.76 4.91 -12.77
CA GLU A 149 4.22 4.76 -12.90
C GLU A 149 4.99 5.56 -11.86
N ILE A 150 4.61 6.82 -11.64
CA ILE A 150 5.30 7.72 -10.70
C ILE A 150 5.07 7.29 -9.25
N ASN A 151 3.83 6.95 -8.90
CA ASN A 151 3.42 6.82 -7.51
C ASN A 151 3.43 5.37 -6.98
N TYR A 152 3.41 4.35 -7.85
CA TYR A 152 3.26 2.95 -7.44
C TYR A 152 4.30 2.01 -8.05
N ASN A 153 4.61 2.16 -9.34
CA ASN A 153 5.48 1.19 -10.02
C ASN A 153 6.91 1.21 -9.45
N GLY A 154 7.39 0.04 -9.04
CA GLY A 154 8.68 -0.14 -8.40
C GLY A 154 8.72 0.31 -6.94
N LYS A 155 7.66 0.94 -6.42
CA LYS A 155 7.57 1.36 -5.01
C LYS A 155 7.32 0.18 -4.12
N ASP A 156 7.89 0.24 -2.93
CA ASP A 156 7.77 -0.80 -1.93
C ASP A 156 7.54 -0.23 -0.54
N GLY A 157 7.27 -1.14 0.38
CA GLY A 157 7.09 -0.83 1.76
C GLY A 157 7.10 -2.08 2.62
N TYR A 158 7.15 -1.83 3.91
CA TYR A 158 7.17 -2.83 4.95
C TYR A 158 6.05 -2.53 5.93
N CYS A 159 5.45 -3.58 6.46
CA CYS A 159 4.39 -3.48 7.45
C CYS A 159 4.72 -4.40 8.63
N PHE A 160 4.63 -3.86 9.84
CA PHE A 160 4.69 -4.65 11.07
C PHE A 160 3.28 -4.95 11.55
N PHE A 161 2.98 -6.24 11.69
CA PHE A 161 1.74 -6.74 12.27
C PHE A 161 1.99 -7.15 13.72
N ASP A 162 1.19 -6.62 14.64
CA ASP A 162 1.29 -6.96 16.07
C ASP A 162 0.84 -8.41 16.33
N TYR A 163 -0.08 -8.94 15.50
CA TYR A 163 -0.57 -10.31 15.60
C TYR A 163 -0.50 -11.01 14.23
N THR A 164 0.00 -12.25 14.21
CA THR A 164 0.08 -13.04 12.96
C THR A 164 -1.28 -13.32 12.35
N THR A 165 -2.33 -13.36 13.17
CA THR A 165 -3.73 -13.50 12.75
C THR A 165 -4.18 -12.36 11.85
N ASP A 166 -3.68 -11.14 12.05
CA ASP A 166 -4.10 -10.00 11.25
C ASP A 166 -3.55 -10.08 9.82
N LEU A 167 -2.27 -10.47 9.69
CA LEU A 167 -1.67 -10.71 8.38
C LEU A 167 -2.36 -11.86 7.64
N LYS A 168 -2.63 -12.96 8.35
CA LYS A 168 -3.36 -14.10 7.80
C LYS A 168 -4.76 -13.70 7.31
N ASN A 169 -5.51 -12.97 8.13
CA ASN A 169 -6.86 -12.51 7.78
C ASN A 169 -6.83 -11.60 6.54
N LEU A 170 -5.88 -10.68 6.48
CA LEU A 170 -5.67 -9.81 5.32
C LEU A 170 -5.41 -10.62 4.04
N ILE A 171 -4.50 -11.60 4.09
CA ILE A 171 -4.20 -12.45 2.93
C ILE A 171 -5.40 -13.32 2.56
N ASN A 172 -6.19 -13.80 3.52
CA ASN A 172 -7.43 -14.53 3.25
C ASN A 172 -8.49 -13.66 2.54
N HIS A 173 -8.59 -12.37 2.86
CA HIS A 173 -9.43 -11.46 2.06
C HIS A 173 -8.93 -11.37 0.61
N TRP A 174 -7.63 -11.21 0.42
CA TRP A 174 -7.02 -11.14 -0.91
C TRP A 174 -7.16 -12.44 -1.73
N SER A 175 -7.04 -13.61 -1.08
CA SER A 175 -7.23 -14.92 -1.73
C SER A 175 -8.67 -15.12 -2.23
N ASN A 176 -9.63 -14.43 -1.62
CA ASN A 176 -11.03 -14.39 -2.04
C ASN A 176 -11.37 -13.20 -2.97
N ASN A 177 -10.36 -12.54 -3.54
CA ASN A 177 -10.48 -11.34 -4.39
C ASN A 177 -11.12 -10.12 -3.71
N ASP A 178 -11.10 -10.08 -2.38
CA ASP A 178 -11.59 -8.95 -1.60
C ASP A 178 -10.42 -8.07 -1.13
N TYR A 179 -10.04 -7.11 -1.97
CA TYR A 179 -8.99 -6.15 -1.66
C TYR A 179 -9.51 -4.86 -1.02
N SER A 180 -10.81 -4.79 -0.73
CA SER A 180 -11.48 -3.52 -0.39
C SER A 180 -12.06 -3.48 1.02
N SER A 181 -12.39 -4.63 1.61
CA SER A 181 -13.01 -4.69 2.94
C SER A 181 -12.03 -4.46 4.09
N LEU A 182 -10.75 -4.79 3.90
CA LEU A 182 -9.70 -4.66 4.91
C LEU A 182 -8.46 -3.99 4.32
N SER A 183 -8.17 -2.77 4.81
CA SER A 183 -6.95 -2.06 4.45
C SER A 183 -5.77 -2.58 5.26
N ILE A 184 -4.62 -2.78 4.63
CA ILE A 184 -3.39 -3.17 5.35
C ILE A 184 -3.02 -2.15 6.44
N THR A 185 -3.26 -0.86 6.21
CA THR A 185 -2.95 0.21 7.17
C THR A 185 -3.96 0.35 8.30
N ASP A 186 -5.07 -0.41 8.26
CA ASP A 186 -6.00 -0.52 9.40
C ASP A 186 -5.53 -1.60 10.41
N VAL A 187 -4.65 -2.51 10.00
CA VAL A 187 -4.22 -3.69 10.79
C VAL A 187 -2.72 -3.82 10.97
N ALA A 188 -1.92 -2.91 10.39
CA ALA A 188 -0.47 -2.92 10.49
C ALA A 188 0.13 -1.51 10.47
N GLN A 189 1.32 -1.40 11.04
CA GLN A 189 2.14 -0.18 10.97
C GLN A 189 3.03 -0.26 9.73
N CYS A 190 2.74 0.55 8.71
CA CYS A 190 3.39 0.48 7.41
C CYS A 190 4.28 1.70 7.12
N PHE A 191 5.39 1.46 6.43
CA PHE A 191 6.39 2.47 6.07
C PHE A 191 7.05 2.12 4.72
N GLY A 192 7.67 3.11 4.10
CA GLY A 192 8.24 3.01 2.75
C GLY A 192 7.52 3.89 1.73
N ASP A 193 8.06 3.92 0.52
CA ASP A 193 7.58 4.78 -0.57
C ASP A 193 6.11 4.53 -0.91
N LEU A 194 5.67 3.27 -0.85
CA LEU A 194 4.29 2.90 -1.13
C LEU A 194 3.27 3.53 -0.15
N PHE A 195 3.74 3.95 1.02
CA PHE A 195 2.92 4.52 2.10
C PHE A 195 3.22 5.99 2.40
N ALA A 196 4.07 6.65 1.61
CA ALA A 196 4.60 7.98 1.91
C ALA A 196 3.50 9.06 2.08
N GLU A 197 2.39 8.98 1.34
CA GLU A 197 1.28 9.94 1.49
C GLU A 197 0.48 9.77 2.79
N GLN A 198 0.50 8.58 3.40
CA GLN A 198 -0.22 8.31 4.64
C GLN A 198 0.55 8.80 5.87
N ASN A 199 1.88 8.78 5.81
CA ASN A 199 2.76 9.19 6.90
C ASN A 199 2.83 10.72 7.09
N ASN A 200 2.46 11.49 6.06
CA ASN A 200 2.46 12.97 6.12
C ASN A 200 1.16 13.59 6.69
N LYS A 201 0.24 12.78 7.21
CA LYS A 201 -1.06 13.23 7.77
C LYS A 201 -1.15 13.11 9.30
N GLN A 202 -0.02 12.95 10.00
CA GLN A 202 0.05 12.96 11.47
C GLN A 202 0.27 14.38 12.02
#